data_AF-A0A5D4NQL2-F1
#
_entry.id   AF-A0A5D4NQL2-F1
#
_cell.length_a   1.000
_cell.length_b   1.000
_cell.length_c   1.000
_cell.angle_alpha   90.00
_cell.angle_beta   90.00
_cell.angle_gamma   90.00
#
_symmetry.space_group_name_H-M   'P 1'
#
loop_
_entity.id
_entity.type
_entity.pdbx_description
1 polymer ?
#
loop_
_entity_poly.entity_id
_entity_poly.type
_entity_poly.pdbx_seq_one_letter_code
_entity_poly.pdbx_strand_id
1 'polypeptide(L)' 'MKFGLLSVGIAFSVIFGGGFLIRLLRDGDFFIAEFSGGVLGIILTALSIFMGASKQKEVILYRSEVHQNEKKTR' A
#
# COMPACT_ATOMS: atom_id res chain seq x y z
N MET A 1 -6.82 -2.46 -11.51
CA MET A 1 -7.28 -1.94 -10.19
C MET A 1 -6.19 -1.97 -9.11
N LYS A 2 -5.38 -3.03 -8.94
CA LYS A 2 -4.31 -3.09 -7.91
C LYS A 2 -3.31 -1.93 -7.94
N PHE A 3 -2.84 -1.55 -9.13
CA PHE A 3 -1.91 -0.42 -9.28
C PHE A 3 -2.57 0.94 -9.03
N GLY A 4 -3.87 1.06 -9.28
CA GLY A 4 -4.60 2.33 -9.11
C GLY A 4 -4.72 2.74 -7.64
N LEU A 5 -5.04 1.79 -6.75
CA LEU A 5 -5.15 2.09 -5.32
C LEU A 5 -3.79 2.44 -4.71
N LEU A 6 -2.74 1.73 -5.15
CA LEU A 6 -1.37 1.96 -4.73
C LEU A 6 -0.86 3.32 -5.25
N SER A 7 -1.12 3.66 -6.51
CA SER A 7 -0.73 4.96 -7.07
C SER A 7 -1.47 6.12 -6.40
N VAL A 8 -2.76 5.95 -6.07
CA VAL A 8 -3.54 6.97 -5.35
C VAL A 8 -3.00 7.17 -3.94
N GLY A 9 -2.69 6.09 -3.22
CA GLY A 9 -2.08 6.18 -1.89
C GLY A 9 -0.74 6.91 -1.90
N ILE A 10 0.15 6.56 -2.84
CA ILE A 10 1.45 7.24 -3.00
C ILE A 10 1.24 8.71 -3.34
N ALA A 11 0.37 9.04 -4.30
CA ALA A 11 0.10 10.41 -4.70
C ALA A 11 -0.42 11.26 -3.52
N PHE A 12 -1.37 10.73 -2.74
CA PHE A 12 -1.85 11.40 -1.54
C PHE A 12 -0.74 11.61 -0.50
N SER A 13 0.08 10.59 -0.26
CA SER A 13 1.19 10.68 0.69
C SER A 13 2.23 11.71 0.27
N VAL A 14 2.52 11.84 -1.03
CA VAL A 14 3.49 12.80 -1.55
C VAL A 14 2.92 14.22 -1.57
N ILE A 15 1.70 14.41 -2.06
CA ILE A 15 1.09 15.74 -2.19
C ILE A 15 0.80 16.32 -0.79
N PHE A 16 0.07 15.58 0.04
CA PHE A 16 -0.33 16.07 1.36
C PHE A 16 0.79 15.89 2.39
N GLY A 17 1.44 14.73 2.45
CA GLY A 17 2.52 14.48 3.40
C GLY A 17 3.81 15.24 3.07
N GLY A 18 4.19 15.31 1.79
CA GLY A 18 5.31 16.12 1.34
C GLY A 18 5.04 17.62 1.49
N GLY A 19 3.83 18.07 1.12
CA GLY A 19 3.39 19.45 1.33
C GLY A 19 3.38 19.84 2.81
N PHE A 20 2.89 18.95 3.68
CA PHE A 20 2.95 19.10 5.13
C PHE A 20 4.39 19.23 5.63
N LEU A 21 5.30 18.34 5.21
CA LEU A 21 6.70 18.38 5.65
C LEU A 21 7.38 19.70 5.25
N ILE A 22 7.14 20.16 4.03
CA ILE A 22 7.69 21.43 3.53
C ILE A 22 7.18 22.59 4.39
N ARG A 23 5.88 22.66 4.68
CA ARG A 23 5.31 23.72 5.51
C ARG A 23 5.76 23.64 6.96
N LEU A 24 5.82 22.44 7.52
CA LEU A 24 6.32 22.22 8.88
C LEU A 24 7.76 22.72 9.03
N LEU A 25 8.63 22.43 8.05
CA LEU A 25 10.03 22.86 8.08
C LEU A 25 10.21 24.35 7.72
N ARG A 26 9.37 24.91 6.85
CA ARG A 26 9.48 26.29 6.37
C ARG A 26 8.83 27.28 7.33
N ASP A 27 7.58 27.02 7.68
CA ASP A 27 6.72 27.95 8.42
C ASP A 27 6.71 27.61 9.93
N GLY A 28 7.19 26.41 10.32
CA GLY A 28 7.18 25.94 11.71
C GLY A 28 5.77 25.65 12.25
N ASP A 29 4.75 25.76 11.40
CA ASP A 29 3.34 25.64 11.77
C ASP A 29 2.76 24.28 11.36
N PHE A 30 1.91 23.75 12.23
CA PHE A 30 1.33 22.44 12.08
C PHE A 30 -0.02 22.51 11.39
N PHE A 31 -0.02 22.31 10.07
CA PHE A 31 -1.24 22.24 9.28
C PHE A 31 -1.90 20.86 9.38
N ILE A 32 -2.86 20.75 10.30
CA ILE A 32 -3.63 19.53 10.61
C ILE A 32 -4.30 18.91 9.36
N ALA A 33 -4.75 19.73 8.42
CA ALA A 33 -5.40 19.28 7.18
C ALA A 33 -4.43 18.55 6.24
N GLU A 34 -3.20 19.05 6.09
CA GLU A 34 -2.20 18.39 5.25
C GLU A 34 -1.58 17.19 5.95
N PHE A 35 -1.39 17.26 7.27
CA PHE A 35 -0.97 16.12 8.07
C PHE A 35 -1.95 14.95 7.94
N SER A 36 -3.25 15.20 8.17
CA SER A 36 -4.29 14.16 8.07
C SER A 36 -4.40 13.59 6.66
N GLY A 37 -4.30 14.42 5.62
CA GLY A 37 -4.24 13.96 4.23
C GLY A 37 -3.02 13.06 3.96
N GLY A 38 -1.85 13.41 4.49
CA GLY A 38 -0.64 12.60 4.38
C GLY A 38 -0.77 11.25 5.09
N VAL A 39 -1.28 11.25 6.32
CA VAL A 39 -1.55 10.01 7.10
C VAL A 39 -2.53 9.09 6.37
N LEU A 40 -3.62 9.64 5.81
CA LEU A 40 -4.56 8.87 5.00
C LEU A 40 -3.89 8.24 3.77
N GLY A 41 -2.99 8.98 3.10
CA GLY A 41 -2.19 8.46 1.98
C GLY A 41 -1.31 7.27 2.37
N ILE A 42 -0.65 7.34 3.52
CA ILE A 42 0.17 6.24 4.05
C ILE A 42 -0.70 5.01 4.35
N ILE A 43 -1.83 5.20 5.02
CA ILE A 43 -2.77 4.10 5.35
C ILE A 43 -3.27 3.42 4.06
N LEU A 44 -3.68 4.20 3.05
CA LEU A 44 -4.16 3.66 1.78
C LEU A 44 -3.08 2.85 1.04
N THR A 45 -1.84 3.34 1.10
CA THR A 45 -0.68 2.66 0.50
C THR A 45 -0.39 1.34 1.22
N ALA A 46 -0.38 1.35 2.56
CA ALA A 46 -0.15 0.17 3.38
C ALA A 46 -1.22 -0.91 3.13
N LEU A 47 -2.50 -0.52 3.08
CA LEU A 47 -3.61 -1.43 2.77
C LEU A 47 -3.47 -2.03 1.36
N SER A 48 -3.09 -1.21 0.38
CA SER A 48 -2.88 -1.69 -0.99
C SER A 48 -1.78 -2.75 -1.08
N ILE A 49 -0.66 -2.55 -0.37
CA ILE A 49 0.45 -3.51 -0.31
C ILE A 49 -0.01 -4.80 0.39
N PHE A 50 -0.69 -4.68 1.53
CA PHE A 50 -1.16 -5.82 2.31
C PHE A 50 -2.16 -6.70 1.53
N MET A 51 -3.15 -6.08 0.88
CA MET A 51 -4.10 -6.80 0.00
C MET A 51 -3.39 -7.41 -1.22
N GLY A 52 -2.34 -6.75 -1.72
CA GLY A 52 -1.49 -7.27 -2.79
C GLY A 52 -0.78 -8.57 -2.38
N ALA A 53 -0.20 -8.59 -1.19
CA ALA A 53 0.56 -9.71 -0.64
C ALA A 53 -0.32 -10.94 -0.33
N SER A 54 -1.52 -10.73 0.24
CA SER A 54 -2.44 -11.82 0.57
C SER A 54 -2.88 -12.62 -0.67
N LYS A 55 -3.13 -11.93 -1.80
CA LYS A 55 -3.46 -12.62 -3.07
C LYS A 55 -2.32 -13.47 -3.63
N GLN A 56 -1.06 -13.10 -3.42
CA GLN A 56 0.06 -13.91 -3.91
C GLN A 56 0.20 -15.21 -3.11
N LYS A 57 -0.01 -15.14 -1.78
CA LYS A 57 0.12 -16.31 -0.90
C LYS A 57 -0.88 -17.42 -1.23
N GLU A 58 -2.12 -17.05 -1.55
CA GLU A 58 -3.17 -17.98 -1.97
C GLU A 58 -2.83 -18.69 -3.29
N VAL A 59 -2.32 -17.96 -4.28
CA VAL A 59 -1.91 -18.52 -5.58
C VAL A 59 -0.73 -19.50 -5.43
N ILE A 60 0.24 -19.17 -4.57
CA ILE A 60 1.40 -20.04 -4.31
C ILE A 60 0.98 -21.31 -3.57
N LEU A 61 0.06 -21.21 -2.60
CA LEU A 61 -0.44 -22.37 -1.85
C LEU A 61 -1.18 -23.34 -2.77
N TYR A 62 -2.11 -22.84 -3.58
CA TYR A 62 -2.84 -23.66 -4.56
C TYR A 62 -1.89 -24.37 -5.54
N ARG A 63 -0.90 -23.64 -6.08
CA ARG A 63 0.11 -24.24 -6.99
C ARG A 63 0.94 -25.32 -6.30
N SER A 64 1.26 -25.16 -5.02
CA SER A 64 1.99 -26.13 -4.23
C SER A 64 1.19 -27.41 -4.00
N GLU A 65 -0.11 -27.30 -3.74
CA GLU A 65 -1.02 -28.45 -3.55
C GLU A 65 -1.20 -29.27 -4.83
N VAL A 66 -1.34 -28.61 -5.99
CA VAL A 66 -1.47 -29.29 -7.29
C VAL A 66 -0.22 -30.10 -7.61
N HIS A 67 0.98 -29.52 -7.44
CA HIS A 67 2.23 -30.22 -7.70
C HIS A 67 2.48 -31.41 -6.76
N GLN A 68 2.03 -31.32 -5.50
CA GLN A 68 2.09 -32.45 -4.58
C GLN A 68 1.15 -33.59 -4.98
N ASN A 69 -0.06 -33.26 -5.47
CA ASN A 69 -1.01 -34.28 -5.92
C ASN A 69 -0.54 -35.00 -7.19
N GLU A 70 0.04 -34.28 -8.18
CA GLU A 70 0.61 -34.89 -9.39
C GLU A 70 1.75 -35.87 -9.08
N LYS A 71 2.63 -35.53 -8.11
CA LYS A 71 3.71 -36.43 -7.69
C LYS A 71 3.22 -37.67 -6.97
N LYS A 72 2.02 -37.64 -6.38
CA LYS A 72 1.40 -38.76 -5.67
C LYS A 72 0.65 -39.71 -6.61
N THR A 73 0.29 -39.26 -7.82
CA THR A 73 -0.46 -40.04 -8.82
C THR A 73 0.42 -40.75 -9.86
N ARG A 74 1.73 -40.48 -9.86
CA ARG A 74 2.75 -41.24 -10.60
C ARG A 74 3.53 -42.15 -9.67
#